data_AF-A0A218QAJ0-F1
#
_entry.id   AF-A0A218QAJ0-F1
#
_cell.length_a   1.000
_cell.length_b   1.000
_cell.length_c   1.000
_cell.angle_alpha   90.00
_cell.angle_beta   90.00
_cell.angle_gamma   90.00
#
_symmetry.space_group_name_H-M   'P 1'
#
loop_
_entity.id
_entity.type
_entity.pdbx_description
1 polymer ?
#
loop_
_entity_poly.entity_id
_entity_poly.type
_entity_poly.pdbx_seq_one_letter_code
_entity_poly.pdbx_strand_id
1 'polypeptide(L)'
;METIELFMWGYQHYFQSSAQTEAKNIFSKLASDLEPNVFLVGVLNEIQDDCHLICMEPEDCGYKPSEFAEVKKLAQHFEAIDLERDVLHGDPNAQNNYEKHLKLNALKTAVHHIVDGGCEYRNIISFCSYPVLVEQYWVIVVLQFNRDTYLAQYSLIKTKFNIFTINTSLLDATVEVYFEHCAKALGKPDPGSGLRNIFERDSDEIIFAAGKKLMYTPLAACGNFGNWHRLFEACNTISSLNYEGAEGIGRMWLSKRGHPNLETTLTLLTPVKLQNYRAVRKLLEMTTDEICLLSDSDYIYGLGNIKGSYEQRAEDLFLVNFTKHYTWELLHANHVMMRVAYRQPELPTESINKHKFETDVKRIFPEITPKEVSRLWDLVLEATKQKHGTMVVVSSGAKEESNRLKNQATVIKPVEITTQIMKVITAIDGAVLIDSTSNCYAVGVILDGLASDKGSSARGARYNSAIRYVETSQYPCIAIVVSEDGSIDFVPNLMPQIPRSSIMEAIEQLRKLKDDKNLDWKKFNKVIDFLSKHQFYLQPEMCNTINSLKREVQATGERVGPMAIQIDYPDFSPNPEMNESYFLDE
;
A
#
# COMPACT_ATOMS: atom_id res chain seq x y z
N MET A 1 -28.99 0.03 22.96
CA MET A 1 -28.11 1.22 22.96
C MET A 1 -27.06 0.94 23.99
N GLU A 2 -25.81 0.72 23.56
CA GLU A 2 -24.68 0.66 24.48
C GLU A 2 -24.59 2.02 25.19
N THR A 3 -24.49 2.01 26.51
CA THR A 3 -24.25 3.22 27.28
C THR A 3 -22.79 3.59 27.07
N ILE A 4 -22.53 4.77 26.50
CA ILE A 4 -21.16 5.30 26.38
C ILE A 4 -20.75 5.78 27.77
N GLU A 5 -19.74 5.17 28.37
CA GLU A 5 -19.17 5.58 29.66
C GLU A 5 -18.21 6.75 29.45
N LEU A 6 -17.37 6.70 28.41
CA LEU A 6 -16.39 7.73 28.08
C LEU A 6 -16.92 8.72 27.04
N PHE A 7 -17.82 9.60 27.48
CA PHE A 7 -18.47 10.58 26.62
C PHE A 7 -17.61 11.84 26.38
N MET A 8 -17.33 12.13 25.11
CA MET A 8 -16.69 13.37 24.62
C MET A 8 -17.70 14.30 23.95
N TRP A 9 -18.49 13.79 23.00
CA TRP A 9 -19.59 14.50 22.33
C TRP A 9 -20.58 13.52 21.69
N GLY A 10 -21.78 14.00 21.32
CA GLY A 10 -22.92 13.17 20.91
C GLY A 10 -22.72 12.26 19.69
N TYR A 11 -21.71 12.52 18.84
CA TYR A 11 -21.51 11.83 17.57
C TYR A 11 -20.14 11.14 17.45
N GLN A 12 -19.41 10.98 18.56
CA GLN A 12 -18.04 10.43 18.56
C GLN A 12 -17.94 9.04 17.91
N HIS A 13 -18.90 8.16 18.18
CA HIS A 13 -18.93 6.81 17.62
C HIS A 13 -19.05 6.85 16.08
N TYR A 14 -19.90 7.73 15.55
CA TYR A 14 -20.12 7.85 14.11
C TYR A 14 -18.89 8.42 13.42
N PHE A 15 -18.24 9.41 14.05
CA PHE A 15 -16.98 9.95 13.57
C PHE A 15 -15.89 8.88 13.53
N GLN A 16 -15.67 8.16 14.64
CA GLN A 16 -14.65 7.12 14.73
C GLN A 16 -14.87 6.02 13.70
N SER A 17 -16.10 5.50 13.59
CA SER A 17 -16.45 4.45 12.64
C SER A 17 -16.19 4.87 11.18
N SER A 18 -16.49 6.14 10.88
CA SER A 18 -16.24 6.70 9.55
C SER A 18 -14.75 6.89 9.29
N ALA A 19 -13.99 7.38 10.26
CA ALA A 19 -12.55 7.56 10.15
C ALA A 19 -11.85 6.21 9.94
N GLN A 20 -12.29 5.17 10.66
CA GLN A 20 -11.83 3.79 10.50
C GLN A 20 -12.15 3.22 9.10
N THR A 21 -13.36 3.46 8.59
CA THR A 21 -13.77 2.99 7.26
C THR A 21 -12.97 3.69 6.16
N GLU A 22 -12.78 5.00 6.29
CA GLU A 22 -11.99 5.78 5.35
C GLU A 22 -10.51 5.35 5.36
N ALA A 23 -9.91 5.14 6.53
CA ALA A 23 -8.56 4.61 6.64
C ALA A 23 -8.43 3.25 5.94
N LYS A 24 -9.41 2.34 6.12
CA LYS A 24 -9.44 1.06 5.38
C LYS A 24 -9.49 1.28 3.87
N ASN A 25 -10.33 2.18 3.37
CA ASN A 25 -10.46 2.43 1.94
C ASN A 25 -9.20 3.06 1.32
N ILE A 26 -8.49 3.92 2.05
CA ILE A 26 -7.26 4.57 1.58
C ILE A 26 -6.10 3.59 1.63
N PHE A 27 -5.80 3.03 2.80
CA PHE A 27 -4.55 2.30 3.01
C PHE A 27 -4.57 0.91 2.37
N SER A 28 -5.74 0.27 2.22
CA SER A 28 -5.85 -1.00 1.47
C SER A 28 -5.56 -0.86 -0.03
N LYS A 29 -5.76 0.34 -0.61
CA LYS A 29 -5.35 0.64 -1.99
C LYS A 29 -3.84 0.75 -2.16
N LEU A 30 -3.12 1.14 -1.09
CA LEU A 30 -1.66 1.23 -1.10
C LEU A 30 -1.01 -0.11 -0.77
N ALA A 31 -1.45 -0.76 0.31
CA ALA A 31 -1.02 -2.09 0.70
C ALA A 31 -2.12 -2.79 1.52
N SER A 32 -2.57 -3.97 1.06
CA SER A 32 -3.67 -4.73 1.67
C SER A 32 -3.38 -5.16 3.11
N ASP A 33 -2.12 -5.42 3.42
CA ASP A 33 -1.69 -6.08 4.65
C ASP A 33 -1.29 -5.09 5.77
N LEU A 34 -1.61 -3.80 5.59
CA LEU A 34 -1.33 -2.75 6.59
C LEU A 34 -2.26 -2.81 7.80
N GLU A 35 -3.46 -3.38 7.63
CA GLU A 35 -4.46 -3.53 8.69
C GLU A 35 -4.72 -2.24 9.50
N PRO A 36 -5.18 -1.14 8.87
CA PRO A 36 -5.40 0.13 9.54
C PRO A 36 -6.40 0.02 10.70
N ASN A 37 -5.98 0.45 11.90
CA ASN A 37 -6.82 0.58 13.08
C ASN A 37 -6.86 2.04 13.55
N VAL A 38 -8.05 2.58 13.78
CA VAL A 38 -8.27 3.98 14.14
C VAL A 38 -9.05 4.07 15.45
N PHE A 39 -8.57 4.88 16.38
CA PHE A 39 -9.31 5.25 17.59
C PHE A 39 -9.06 6.71 17.95
N LEU A 40 -9.88 7.24 18.84
CA LEU A 40 -9.83 8.63 19.29
C LEU A 40 -9.36 8.69 20.73
N VAL A 41 -8.57 9.73 21.04
CA VAL A 41 -8.19 10.09 22.41
C VAL A 41 -8.65 11.53 22.65
N GLY A 42 -9.59 11.71 23.56
CA GLY A 42 -10.03 13.02 24.04
C GLY A 42 -9.33 13.39 25.32
N VAL A 43 -8.61 14.51 25.33
CA VAL A 43 -7.99 15.07 26.54
C VAL A 43 -8.78 16.30 26.98
N LEU A 44 -9.32 16.27 28.20
CA LEU A 44 -10.15 17.35 28.71
C LEU A 44 -9.36 18.68 28.75
N ASN A 45 -9.88 19.73 28.10
CA ASN A 45 -9.24 21.04 28.03
C ASN A 45 -9.24 21.74 29.40
N GLU A 46 -10.42 21.92 30.00
CA GLU A 46 -10.63 22.56 31.30
C GLU A 46 -11.30 21.60 32.28
N ILE A 47 -10.82 21.57 33.53
CA ILE A 47 -11.35 20.65 34.55
C ILE A 47 -12.73 21.15 34.99
N GLN A 48 -13.74 20.30 34.86
CA GLN A 48 -15.09 20.50 35.40
C GLN A 48 -15.50 19.28 36.22
N ASP A 49 -16.34 19.50 37.22
CA ASP A 49 -16.97 18.42 37.97
C ASP A 49 -17.88 17.62 37.00
N ASP A 50 -17.85 16.29 37.10
CA ASP A 50 -18.60 15.30 36.28
C ASP A 50 -18.02 14.92 34.88
N CYS A 51 -16.82 15.38 34.49
CA CYS A 51 -16.17 14.96 33.23
C CYS A 51 -14.94 14.04 33.45
N HIS A 52 -14.78 13.02 32.59
CA HIS A 52 -13.58 12.20 32.58
C HIS A 52 -12.38 13.01 32.06
N LEU A 53 -11.21 12.88 32.69
CA LEU A 53 -10.00 13.57 32.23
C LEU A 53 -9.54 13.10 30.85
N ILE A 54 -9.74 11.81 30.57
CA ILE A 54 -9.39 11.14 29.34
C ILE A 54 -10.58 10.30 28.91
N CYS A 55 -10.99 10.49 27.65
CA CYS A 55 -11.99 9.67 26.99
C CYS A 55 -11.37 8.99 25.77
N MET A 56 -11.88 7.82 25.41
CA MET A 56 -11.43 7.08 24.23
C MET A 56 -12.62 6.53 23.47
N GLU A 57 -12.51 6.49 22.14
CA GLU A 57 -13.52 5.90 21.27
C GLU A 57 -12.84 5.03 20.20
N PRO A 58 -13.16 3.74 20.09
CA PRO A 58 -14.03 3.00 21.01
C PRO A 58 -13.35 2.76 22.36
N GLU A 59 -14.14 2.46 23.40
CA GLU A 59 -13.63 2.21 24.75
C GLU A 59 -12.75 0.95 24.84
N ASP A 60 -12.93 0.00 23.92
CA ASP A 60 -12.17 -1.25 23.81
C ASP A 60 -10.97 -1.18 22.85
N CYS A 61 -10.42 0.01 22.61
CA CYS A 61 -9.29 0.26 21.69
C CYS A 61 -7.93 -0.35 22.12
N GLY A 62 -7.88 -1.11 23.22
CA GLY A 62 -6.64 -1.76 23.70
C GLY A 62 -5.77 -0.90 24.64
N TYR A 63 -6.30 0.25 25.06
CA TYR A 63 -5.70 1.15 26.04
C TYR A 63 -6.72 1.50 27.13
N LYS A 64 -6.25 1.86 28.32
CA LYS A 64 -7.09 2.32 29.44
C LYS A 64 -6.87 3.80 29.74
N PRO A 65 -7.89 4.55 30.18
CA PRO A 65 -7.73 5.97 30.54
C PRO A 65 -6.63 6.21 31.59
N SER A 66 -6.41 5.24 32.48
CA SER A 66 -5.35 5.28 33.51
C SER A 66 -3.94 5.36 32.94
N GLU A 67 -3.69 4.83 31.73
CA GLU A 67 -2.38 4.90 31.06
C GLU A 67 -2.05 6.35 30.64
N PHE A 68 -3.09 7.18 30.46
CA PHE A 68 -2.97 8.59 30.10
C PHE A 68 -3.08 9.55 31.28
N ALA A 69 -3.09 9.06 32.52
CA ALA A 69 -3.24 9.89 33.72
C ALA A 69 -2.22 11.04 33.81
N GLU A 70 -1.00 10.80 33.28
CA GLU A 70 0.12 11.73 33.33
C GLU A 70 0.35 12.50 32.01
N VAL A 71 -0.57 12.39 31.04
CA VAL A 71 -0.40 12.98 29.69
C VAL A 71 -0.19 14.49 29.73
N LYS A 72 -0.87 15.20 30.63
CA LYS A 72 -0.71 16.66 30.77
C LYS A 72 0.68 17.03 31.32
N LYS A 73 1.25 16.23 32.22
CA LYS A 73 2.61 16.46 32.75
C LYS A 73 3.66 16.16 31.69
N LEU A 74 3.47 15.09 30.91
CA LEU A 74 4.32 14.77 29.75
C LEU A 74 4.27 15.88 28.69
N ALA A 75 3.09 16.41 28.38
CA ALA A 75 2.94 17.52 27.44
C ALA A 75 3.71 18.77 27.92
N GLN A 76 3.62 19.13 29.20
CA GLN A 76 4.41 20.23 29.77
C GLN A 76 5.92 19.98 29.67
N HIS A 77 6.36 18.74 29.86
CA HIS A 77 7.77 18.38 29.68
C HIS A 77 8.22 18.57 28.23
N PHE A 78 7.46 18.07 27.25
CA PHE A 78 7.78 18.22 25.83
C PHE A 78 7.75 19.68 25.37
N GLU A 79 6.80 20.49 25.85
CA GLU A 79 6.76 21.94 25.59
C GLU A 79 8.02 22.63 26.13
N ALA A 80 8.52 22.23 27.30
CA ALA A 80 9.67 22.85 27.94
C ALA A 80 11.01 22.57 27.24
N ILE A 81 11.13 21.42 26.56
CA ILE A 81 12.35 20.99 25.86
C ILE A 81 12.32 21.27 24.35
N ASP A 82 11.25 21.86 23.84
CA ASP A 82 11.12 22.18 22.41
C ASP A 82 12.13 23.27 22.02
N LEU A 83 12.90 23.01 20.96
CA LEU A 83 13.96 23.88 20.46
C LEU A 83 13.42 25.20 19.87
N GLU A 84 12.14 25.24 19.50
CA GLU A 84 11.53 26.43 18.90
C GLU A 84 10.80 27.31 19.95
N ARG A 85 10.80 26.91 21.23
CA ARG A 85 10.12 27.64 22.32
C ARG A 85 10.48 29.13 22.41
N ASP A 86 11.72 29.48 22.10
CA ASP A 86 12.25 30.85 22.21
C ASP A 86 12.01 31.70 20.93
N VAL A 87 11.26 31.19 19.95
CA VAL A 87 10.90 31.95 18.75
C VAL A 87 9.87 33.03 19.08
N LEU A 88 10.20 34.28 18.76
CA LEU A 88 9.35 35.44 18.99
C LEU A 88 8.83 36.00 17.67
N HIS A 89 7.51 36.19 17.61
CA HIS A 89 6.83 36.87 16.51
C HIS A 89 6.51 38.33 16.89
N GLY A 90 6.74 39.25 15.95
CA GLY A 90 6.48 40.68 16.17
C GLY A 90 5.00 41.05 16.24
N ASP A 91 4.10 40.19 15.75
CA ASP A 91 2.65 40.38 15.81
C ASP A 91 2.05 39.58 17.00
N PRO A 92 1.24 40.21 17.89
CA PRO A 92 0.68 39.53 19.06
C PRO A 92 -0.24 38.35 18.74
N ASN A 93 -0.98 38.39 17.62
CA ASN A 93 -1.85 37.27 17.23
C ASN A 93 -1.01 36.11 16.69
N ALA A 94 0.03 36.41 15.90
CA ALA A 94 0.99 35.41 15.45
C ALA A 94 1.70 34.75 16.64
N GLN A 95 2.09 35.53 17.65
CA GLN A 95 2.72 35.00 18.87
C GLN A 95 1.77 34.07 19.65
N ASN A 96 0.52 34.48 19.88
CA ASN A 96 -0.45 33.65 20.59
C ASN A 96 -0.79 32.36 19.82
N ASN A 97 -0.92 32.45 18.49
CA ASN A 97 -1.13 31.27 17.64
C ASN A 97 0.07 30.31 17.70
N TYR A 98 1.29 30.86 17.73
CA TYR A 98 2.52 30.09 17.85
C TYR A 98 2.62 29.35 19.19
N GLU A 99 2.39 30.05 20.30
CA GLU A 99 2.36 29.45 21.65
C GLU A 99 1.28 28.37 21.78
N LYS A 100 0.10 28.60 21.20
CA LYS A 100 -0.96 27.59 21.13
C LYS A 100 -0.53 26.38 20.31
N HIS A 101 0.13 26.60 19.17
CA HIS A 101 0.62 25.52 18.32
C HIS A 101 1.66 24.66 19.04
N LEU A 102 2.60 25.30 19.76
CA LEU A 102 3.61 24.62 20.57
C LEU A 102 2.97 23.70 21.62
N LYS A 103 2.01 24.22 22.39
CA LYS A 103 1.28 23.45 23.42
C LYS A 103 0.55 22.24 22.84
N LEU A 104 -0.12 22.42 21.71
CA LEU A 104 -0.88 21.35 21.06
C LEU A 104 0.04 20.31 20.41
N ASN A 105 1.18 20.72 19.84
CA ASN A 105 2.20 19.78 19.38
C ASN A 105 2.80 18.98 20.54
N ALA A 106 3.08 19.62 21.68
CA ALA A 106 3.56 18.92 22.86
C ALA A 106 2.53 17.91 23.39
N LEU A 107 1.24 18.23 23.36
CA LEU A 107 0.16 17.31 23.69
C LEU A 107 0.10 16.12 22.72
N LYS A 108 0.20 16.36 21.41
CA LYS A 108 0.31 15.31 20.40
C LYS A 108 1.49 14.38 20.68
N THR A 109 2.67 14.93 20.96
CA THR A 109 3.88 14.15 21.27
C THR A 109 3.71 13.34 22.56
N ALA A 110 3.05 13.89 23.58
CA ALA A 110 2.77 13.15 24.81
C ALA A 110 1.84 11.96 24.58
N VAL A 111 0.77 12.14 23.80
CA VAL A 111 -0.15 11.06 23.45
C VAL A 111 0.54 10.00 22.60
N HIS A 112 1.31 10.41 21.60
CA HIS A 112 2.11 9.51 20.76
C HIS A 112 3.08 8.68 21.61
N HIS A 113 3.81 9.30 22.53
CA HIS A 113 4.75 8.61 23.42
C HIS A 113 4.08 7.52 24.27
N ILE A 114 2.87 7.77 24.80
CA ILE A 114 2.13 6.79 25.61
C ILE A 114 1.66 5.63 24.73
N VAL A 115 1.08 5.92 23.56
CA VAL A 115 0.56 4.90 22.65
C VAL A 115 1.71 4.03 22.11
N ASP A 116 2.87 4.63 21.87
CA ASP A 116 4.07 3.96 21.34
C ASP A 116 4.77 3.07 22.38
N GLY A 117 4.57 3.33 23.68
CA GLY A 117 5.18 2.63 24.82
C GLY A 117 4.92 1.12 24.94
N GLY A 118 4.15 0.53 24.03
CA GLY A 118 3.92 -0.91 23.92
C GLY A 118 3.85 -1.43 22.48
N CYS A 119 4.25 -0.62 21.49
CA CYS A 119 4.06 -0.91 20.07
C CYS A 119 4.93 -2.08 19.57
N GLU A 120 6.17 -2.18 20.04
CA GLU A 120 7.10 -3.25 19.62
C GLU A 120 6.60 -4.65 20.02
N TYR A 121 6.05 -4.80 21.23
CA TYR A 121 5.50 -6.07 21.70
C TYR A 121 4.22 -6.49 20.98
N ARG A 122 3.49 -5.53 20.42
CA ARG A 122 2.19 -5.75 19.76
C ARG A 122 2.31 -5.83 18.24
N ASN A 123 3.52 -5.74 17.68
CA ASN A 123 3.80 -5.65 16.24
C ASN A 123 3.01 -4.54 15.52
N ILE A 124 2.84 -3.40 16.19
CA ILE A 124 2.11 -2.24 15.67
C ILE A 124 3.02 -1.02 15.58
N ILE A 125 2.66 -0.09 14.70
CA ILE A 125 3.23 1.26 14.65
C ILE A 125 2.08 2.26 14.75
N SER A 126 2.27 3.34 15.52
CA SER A 126 1.21 4.31 15.82
C SER A 126 1.58 5.71 15.36
N PHE A 127 0.56 6.43 14.89
CA PHE A 127 0.64 7.83 14.47
C PHE A 127 -0.49 8.62 15.12
N CYS A 128 -0.25 9.91 15.40
CA CYS A 128 -1.23 10.79 16.02
C CYS A 128 -1.49 12.04 15.17
N SER A 129 -2.76 12.41 15.03
CA SER A 129 -3.17 13.66 14.39
C SER A 129 -2.81 14.87 15.25
N TYR A 130 -2.93 16.06 14.66
CA TYR A 130 -2.95 17.30 15.44
C TYR A 130 -4.22 17.35 16.32
N PRO A 131 -4.16 17.85 17.57
CA PRO A 131 -5.34 17.93 18.43
C PRO A 131 -6.34 18.98 17.94
N VAL A 132 -7.62 18.62 17.88
CA VAL A 132 -8.71 19.53 17.51
C VAL A 132 -9.69 19.64 18.67
N LEU A 133 -10.08 20.87 19.03
CA LEU A 133 -11.05 21.09 20.09
C LEU A 133 -12.45 20.71 19.58
N VAL A 134 -13.06 19.73 20.22
CA VAL A 134 -14.48 19.36 20.03
C VAL A 134 -15.14 19.47 21.37
N GLU A 135 -16.10 20.39 21.47
CA GLU A 135 -16.72 20.79 22.74
C GLU A 135 -15.67 21.09 23.82
N GLN A 136 -15.47 20.20 24.80
CA GLN A 136 -14.57 20.38 25.93
C GLN A 136 -13.26 19.58 25.81
N TYR A 137 -13.10 18.77 24.76
CA TYR A 137 -11.98 17.84 24.62
C TYR A 137 -11.07 18.22 23.46
N TRP A 138 -9.76 18.15 23.69
CA TRP A 138 -8.77 18.07 22.63
C TRP A 138 -8.76 16.65 22.08
N VAL A 139 -9.42 16.46 20.94
CA VAL A 139 -9.56 15.16 20.28
C VAL A 139 -8.37 14.93 19.36
N ILE A 140 -7.71 13.80 19.54
CA ILE A 140 -6.60 13.31 18.73
C ILE A 140 -7.03 12.01 18.08
N VAL A 141 -6.86 11.91 16.77
CA VAL A 141 -7.05 10.67 16.02
C VAL A 141 -5.75 9.89 16.06
N VAL A 142 -5.83 8.64 16.50
CA VAL A 142 -4.72 7.70 16.50
C VAL A 142 -4.94 6.70 15.37
N LEU A 143 -3.94 6.52 14.52
CA LEU A 143 -3.92 5.56 13.43
C LEU A 143 -2.79 4.57 13.68
N GLN A 144 -3.09 3.28 13.58
CA GLN A 144 -2.14 2.19 13.76
C GLN A 144 -2.10 1.28 12.53
N PHE A 145 -0.94 0.70 12.27
CA PHE A 145 -0.72 -0.32 11.25
C PHE A 145 0.06 -1.51 11.81
N ASN A 146 0.05 -2.62 11.07
CA ASN A 146 1.05 -3.67 11.23
C ASN A 146 2.46 -3.09 11.00
N ARG A 147 3.34 -3.25 11.99
CA ARG A 147 4.68 -2.65 12.00
C ARG A 147 5.58 -3.24 10.92
N ASP A 148 5.61 -4.56 10.78
CA ASP A 148 6.47 -5.24 9.80
C ASP A 148 6.08 -4.84 8.38
N THR A 149 4.78 -4.83 8.06
CA THR A 149 4.29 -4.41 6.74
C THR A 149 4.66 -2.95 6.45
N TYR A 150 4.52 -2.05 7.43
CA TYR A 150 4.85 -0.64 7.26
C TYR A 150 6.36 -0.44 7.07
N LEU A 151 7.20 -1.08 7.89
CA LEU A 151 8.66 -0.94 7.86
C LEU A 151 9.31 -1.68 6.69
N ALA A 152 8.64 -2.66 6.08
CA ALA A 152 9.09 -3.29 4.85
C ALA A 152 9.13 -2.30 3.66
N GLN A 153 8.36 -1.21 3.73
CA GLN A 153 8.36 -0.18 2.70
C GLN A 153 9.57 0.75 2.84
N TYR A 154 10.17 1.08 1.71
CA TYR A 154 11.29 2.00 1.68
C TYR A 154 10.87 3.40 2.19
N SER A 155 11.65 3.94 3.13
CA SER A 155 11.47 5.28 3.66
C SER A 155 12.81 5.97 3.89
N LEU A 156 12.79 7.30 3.79
CA LEU A 156 13.91 8.13 4.20
C LEU A 156 14.05 8.16 5.73
N ILE A 157 15.27 8.36 6.20
CA ILE A 157 15.64 8.45 7.61
C ILE A 157 15.40 9.87 8.12
N LYS A 158 15.65 10.91 7.31
CA LYS A 158 15.48 12.30 7.73
C LYS A 158 14.02 12.70 7.62
N THR A 159 13.48 13.21 8.71
CA THR A 159 12.14 13.81 8.77
C THR A 159 12.14 15.32 8.57
N LYS A 160 13.33 15.93 8.49
CA LYS A 160 13.52 17.37 8.26
C LYS A 160 14.65 17.66 7.28
N PHE A 161 14.42 18.63 6.39
CA PHE A 161 15.46 19.36 5.67
C PHE A 161 15.55 20.78 6.21
N ASN A 162 16.63 21.09 6.93
CA ASN A 162 16.76 22.33 7.70
C ASN A 162 15.59 22.47 8.71
N ILE A 163 14.77 23.51 8.55
CA ILE A 163 13.60 23.79 9.39
C ILE A 163 12.31 23.12 8.87
N PHE A 164 12.33 22.55 7.66
CA PHE A 164 11.13 22.03 7.01
C PHE A 164 10.94 20.56 7.29
N THR A 165 9.79 20.21 7.85
CA THR A 165 9.33 18.82 7.94
C THR A 165 9.06 18.30 6.53
N ILE A 166 9.55 17.10 6.25
CA ILE A 166 9.38 16.41 4.97
C ILE A 166 8.74 15.04 5.18
N ASN A 167 8.13 14.52 4.12
CA ASN A 167 7.61 13.16 4.14
C ASN A 167 8.66 12.16 3.67
N THR A 168 8.77 11.06 4.40
CA THR A 168 9.82 10.05 4.19
C THR A 168 9.43 8.98 3.17
N SER A 169 8.13 8.79 2.94
CA SER A 169 7.56 7.81 2.00
C SER A 169 6.16 8.24 1.55
N LEU A 170 5.59 7.54 0.57
CA LEU A 170 4.20 7.76 0.17
C LEU A 170 3.22 7.41 1.30
N LEU A 171 3.50 6.37 2.09
CA LEU A 171 2.68 6.01 3.25
C LEU A 171 2.67 7.12 4.30
N ASP A 172 3.85 7.64 4.65
CA ASP A 172 3.99 8.75 5.60
C ASP A 172 3.22 10.01 5.13
N ALA A 173 3.39 10.39 3.85
CA ALA A 173 2.62 11.49 3.26
C ALA A 173 1.10 11.24 3.30
N THR A 174 0.67 9.99 3.10
CA THR A 174 -0.75 9.61 3.12
C THR A 174 -1.34 9.69 4.52
N VAL A 175 -0.59 9.26 5.55
CA VAL A 175 -0.97 9.43 6.97
C VAL A 175 -1.17 10.90 7.29
N GLU A 176 -0.25 11.77 6.86
CA GLU A 176 -0.35 13.19 7.14
C GLU A 176 -1.57 13.84 6.45
N VAL A 177 -1.83 13.53 5.18
CA VAL A 177 -3.00 14.05 4.45
C VAL A 177 -4.31 13.49 5.03
N TYR A 178 -4.34 12.22 5.43
CA TYR A 178 -5.48 11.62 6.13
C TYR A 178 -5.78 12.37 7.43
N PHE A 179 -4.77 12.67 8.25
CA PHE A 179 -4.96 13.45 9.47
C PHE A 179 -5.40 14.89 9.23
N GLU A 180 -4.91 15.55 8.18
CA GLU A 180 -5.46 16.86 7.78
C GLU A 180 -6.95 16.78 7.44
N HIS A 181 -7.37 15.67 6.83
CA HIS A 181 -8.77 15.44 6.50
C HIS A 181 -9.62 15.19 7.75
N CYS A 182 -9.14 14.35 8.68
CA CYS A 182 -9.76 14.14 9.98
C CYS A 182 -9.86 15.45 10.78
N ALA A 183 -8.81 16.26 10.81
CA ALA A 183 -8.80 17.53 11.53
C ALA A 183 -9.84 18.51 10.97
N LYS A 184 -9.98 18.59 9.64
CA LYS A 184 -11.04 19.39 9.00
C LYS A 184 -12.43 18.88 9.33
N ALA A 185 -12.62 17.57 9.36
CA ALA A 185 -13.90 16.95 9.71
C ALA A 185 -14.26 17.18 11.20
N LEU A 186 -13.29 17.07 12.12
CA LEU A 186 -13.46 17.39 13.55
C LEU A 186 -13.76 18.87 13.79
N GLY A 187 -13.26 19.77 12.92
CA GLY A 187 -13.52 21.21 13.03
C GLY A 187 -14.92 21.65 12.58
N LYS A 188 -15.74 20.74 12.03
CA LYS A 188 -17.13 21.05 11.62
C LYS A 188 -18.07 21.05 12.84
N PRO A 189 -19.19 21.80 12.82
CA PRO A 189 -20.24 21.67 13.83
C PRO A 189 -20.74 20.22 13.90
N ASP A 190 -20.92 19.71 15.12
CA ASP A 190 -21.40 18.36 15.42
C ASP A 190 -20.69 17.26 14.60
N PRO A 191 -19.38 17.05 14.80
CA PRO A 191 -18.57 16.17 13.96
C PRO A 191 -19.10 14.73 14.01
N GLY A 192 -19.46 14.16 12.86
CA GLY A 192 -20.04 12.80 12.79
C GLY A 192 -21.57 12.76 12.70
N SER A 193 -22.26 13.90 12.77
CA SER A 193 -23.73 13.98 12.65
C SER A 193 -24.28 13.73 11.24
N GLY A 194 -23.44 13.77 10.20
CA GLY A 194 -23.84 13.61 8.81
C GLY A 194 -24.23 12.17 8.43
N LEU A 195 -25.43 11.99 7.87
CA LEU A 195 -25.96 10.69 7.42
C LEU A 195 -25.29 10.12 6.15
N ARG A 196 -24.53 10.93 5.40
CA ARG A 196 -23.77 10.52 4.20
C ARG A 196 -22.42 11.25 4.18
N ASN A 197 -21.34 10.49 4.05
CA ASN A 197 -19.97 10.96 3.81
C ASN A 197 -19.52 12.11 4.75
N ILE A 198 -19.19 11.76 6.01
CA ILE A 198 -18.47 12.66 6.95
C ILE A 198 -17.20 13.24 6.30
N PHE A 199 -16.60 12.46 5.41
CA PHE A 199 -15.44 12.76 4.60
C PHE A 199 -15.87 13.06 3.15
N GLU A 200 -15.60 14.29 2.69
CA GLU A 200 -16.07 14.79 1.37
C GLU A 200 -15.20 14.30 0.21
N ARG A 201 -13.96 13.91 0.49
CA ARG A 201 -12.97 13.52 -0.52
C ARG A 201 -12.97 12.02 -0.75
N ASP A 202 -12.75 11.64 -2.01
CA ASP A 202 -12.51 10.25 -2.38
C ASP A 202 -11.11 9.80 -1.94
N SER A 203 -10.93 8.50 -1.70
CA SER A 203 -9.65 7.90 -1.32
C SER A 203 -8.56 8.19 -2.35
N ASP A 204 -8.91 8.24 -3.64
CA ASP A 204 -7.96 8.56 -4.72
C ASP A 204 -7.49 10.01 -4.65
N GLU A 205 -8.34 10.95 -4.21
CA GLU A 205 -7.95 12.35 -4.02
C GLU A 205 -6.95 12.50 -2.87
N ILE A 206 -7.11 11.70 -1.81
CA ILE A 206 -6.20 11.69 -0.66
C ILE A 206 -4.83 11.15 -1.09
N ILE A 207 -4.80 10.04 -1.82
CA ILE A 207 -3.55 9.45 -2.33
C ILE A 207 -2.87 10.40 -3.33
N PHE A 208 -3.65 11.03 -4.22
CA PHE A 208 -3.16 12.09 -5.13
C PHE A 208 -2.49 13.25 -4.36
N ALA A 209 -3.15 13.76 -3.31
CA ALA A 209 -2.62 14.83 -2.49
C ALA A 209 -1.36 14.38 -1.72
N ALA A 210 -1.31 13.14 -1.27
CA ALA A 210 -0.14 12.55 -0.61
C ALA A 210 1.07 12.47 -1.56
N GLY A 211 0.89 11.99 -2.79
CA GLY A 211 1.96 11.96 -3.79
C GLY A 211 2.50 13.36 -4.13
N LYS A 212 1.62 14.36 -4.19
CA LYS A 212 2.03 15.76 -4.33
C LYS A 212 2.86 16.24 -3.13
N LYS A 213 2.47 15.86 -1.92
CA LYS A 213 3.15 16.25 -0.68
C LYS A 213 4.53 15.59 -0.56
N LEU A 214 4.65 14.32 -0.94
CA LEU A 214 5.93 13.62 -1.02
C LEU A 214 6.93 14.33 -1.94
N MET A 215 6.47 14.95 -3.04
CA MET A 215 7.37 15.72 -3.94
C MET A 215 7.93 17.01 -3.31
N TYR A 216 7.48 17.43 -2.13
CA TYR A 216 8.13 18.51 -1.37
C TYR A 216 9.48 18.06 -0.81
N THR A 217 9.68 16.77 -0.59
CA THR A 217 10.94 16.19 -0.12
C THR A 217 12.11 16.41 -1.09
N PRO A 218 12.03 15.96 -2.38
CA PRO A 218 13.10 16.25 -3.34
C PRO A 218 13.22 17.75 -3.67
N LEU A 219 12.15 18.53 -3.56
CA LEU A 219 12.19 19.98 -3.70
C LEU A 219 13.04 20.63 -2.59
N ALA A 220 12.83 20.20 -1.33
CA ALA A 220 13.60 20.66 -0.18
C ALA A 220 15.09 20.32 -0.32
N ALA A 221 15.41 19.11 -0.81
CA ALA A 221 16.78 18.70 -1.13
C ALA A 221 17.45 19.57 -2.21
N CYS A 222 16.69 20.06 -3.19
CA CYS A 222 17.19 21.02 -4.19
C CYS A 222 17.48 22.42 -3.61
N GLY A 223 17.00 22.71 -2.40
CA GLY A 223 17.16 24.00 -1.73
C GLY A 223 16.28 25.11 -2.32
N ASN A 224 15.21 24.77 -3.04
CA ASN A 224 14.37 25.73 -3.76
C ASN A 224 12.95 25.81 -3.18
N PHE A 225 12.75 26.73 -2.24
CA PHE A 225 11.50 26.89 -1.49
C PHE A 225 10.51 27.90 -2.14
N GLY A 226 10.75 28.35 -3.36
CA GLY A 226 9.88 29.34 -4.01
C GLY A 226 8.64 28.74 -4.71
N ASN A 227 8.66 27.45 -5.05
CA ASN A 227 7.70 26.83 -5.98
C ASN A 227 7.16 25.46 -5.49
N TRP A 228 6.79 25.38 -4.20
CA TRP A 228 6.35 24.14 -3.54
C TRP A 228 5.34 23.31 -4.33
N HIS A 229 4.41 23.91 -5.06
CA HIS A 229 3.29 23.17 -5.67
C HIS A 229 3.50 22.66 -7.11
N ARG A 230 4.69 22.81 -7.73
CA ARG A 230 4.81 22.65 -9.19
C ARG A 230 5.50 21.38 -9.69
N LEU A 231 6.34 20.74 -8.89
CA LEU A 231 7.15 19.62 -9.35
C LEU A 231 6.31 18.39 -9.75
N PHE A 232 5.38 17.96 -8.89
CA PHE A 232 4.47 16.84 -9.17
C PHE A 232 3.64 17.06 -10.45
N GLU A 233 3.04 18.25 -10.59
CA GLU A 233 2.24 18.60 -11.78
C GLU A 233 3.10 18.70 -13.05
N ALA A 234 4.34 19.18 -12.92
CA ALA A 234 5.27 19.22 -14.04
C ALA A 234 5.62 17.80 -14.51
N CYS A 235 5.94 16.88 -13.59
CA CYS A 235 6.20 15.49 -13.92
C CYS A 235 4.99 14.83 -14.59
N ASN A 236 3.77 15.03 -14.06
CA ASN A 236 2.53 14.54 -14.68
C ASN A 236 2.30 15.11 -16.09
N THR A 237 2.54 16.40 -16.29
CA THR A 237 2.32 17.04 -17.59
C THR A 237 3.38 16.60 -18.60
N ILE A 238 4.63 16.47 -18.17
CA ILE A 238 5.74 16.02 -19.03
C ILE A 238 5.51 14.56 -19.46
N SER A 239 5.11 13.68 -18.54
CA SER A 239 4.86 12.26 -18.83
C SER A 239 3.67 12.07 -19.79
N SER A 240 2.66 12.94 -19.75
CA SER A 240 1.50 12.87 -20.65
C SER A 240 1.76 13.39 -22.07
N LEU A 241 2.92 14.01 -22.35
CA LEU A 241 3.24 14.56 -23.66
C LEU A 241 3.96 13.52 -24.54
N ASN A 242 3.46 13.38 -25.77
CA ASN A 242 4.18 12.69 -26.84
C ASN A 242 5.12 13.67 -27.56
N TYR A 243 6.23 13.16 -28.09
CA TYR A 243 7.12 13.92 -28.97
C TYR A 243 7.44 13.06 -30.19
N GLU A 244 7.21 13.60 -31.39
CA GLU A 244 7.37 12.88 -32.68
C GLU A 244 6.61 11.53 -32.75
N GLY A 245 5.53 11.39 -31.96
CA GLY A 245 4.71 10.17 -31.89
C GLY A 245 5.25 9.10 -30.93
N ALA A 246 6.43 9.29 -30.33
CA ALA A 246 7.01 8.39 -29.35
C ALA A 246 6.57 8.73 -27.91
N GLU A 247 6.48 7.70 -27.06
CA GLU A 247 6.16 7.83 -25.64
C GLU A 247 7.21 8.64 -24.88
N GLY A 248 6.80 9.29 -23.80
CA GLY A 248 7.67 10.04 -22.89
C GLY A 248 8.53 9.15 -22.00
N ILE A 249 9.61 8.58 -22.55
CA ILE A 249 10.62 7.86 -21.78
C ILE A 249 11.82 8.77 -21.54
N GLY A 250 12.39 8.73 -20.34
CA GLY A 250 13.62 9.45 -20.02
C GLY A 250 13.85 9.65 -18.54
N ARG A 251 15.00 10.22 -18.18
CA ARG A 251 15.43 10.32 -16.78
C ARG A 251 15.87 11.72 -16.40
N MET A 252 15.54 12.15 -15.19
CA MET A 252 15.88 13.49 -14.67
C MET A 252 16.32 13.41 -13.20
N TRP A 253 17.57 13.79 -12.93
CA TRP A 253 18.08 13.98 -11.58
C TRP A 253 17.57 15.30 -10.98
N LEU A 254 17.18 15.22 -9.71
CA LEU A 254 16.79 16.33 -8.85
C LEU A 254 17.83 16.47 -7.74
N SER A 255 18.52 17.62 -7.72
CA SER A 255 19.48 17.96 -6.68
C SER A 255 19.82 19.45 -6.72
N LYS A 256 20.52 19.93 -5.69
CA LYS A 256 21.17 21.24 -5.76
C LYS A 256 22.22 21.27 -6.88
N ARG A 257 22.30 22.38 -7.63
CA ARG A 257 23.30 22.54 -8.68
C ARG A 257 24.72 22.31 -8.15
N GLY A 258 25.53 21.57 -8.92
CA GLY A 258 26.90 21.22 -8.53
C GLY A 258 27.00 20.10 -7.50
N HIS A 259 25.97 19.25 -7.38
CA HIS A 259 25.96 18.07 -6.51
C HIS A 259 27.22 17.20 -6.74
N PRO A 260 27.94 16.77 -5.68
CA PRO A 260 29.24 16.08 -5.82
C PRO A 260 29.16 14.74 -6.56
N ASN A 261 28.02 14.06 -6.50
CA ASN A 261 27.76 12.81 -7.22
C ASN A 261 27.17 12.99 -8.63
N LEU A 262 27.10 14.21 -9.17
CA LEU A 262 26.66 14.44 -10.53
C LEU A 262 27.76 15.09 -11.37
N GLU A 263 28.06 14.48 -12.50
CA GLU A 263 28.95 15.05 -13.50
C GLU A 263 28.14 15.63 -14.65
N THR A 264 28.38 16.91 -14.97
CA THR A 264 27.65 17.60 -16.03
C THR A 264 28.38 17.41 -17.36
N THR A 265 27.82 16.58 -18.23
CA THR A 265 28.32 16.32 -19.59
C THR A 265 28.05 17.50 -20.51
N LEU A 266 26.85 18.09 -20.40
CA LEU A 266 26.41 19.23 -21.22
C LEU A 266 25.73 20.26 -20.33
N THR A 267 26.20 21.50 -20.37
CA THR A 267 25.56 22.62 -19.67
C THR A 267 24.76 23.47 -20.65
N LEU A 268 23.51 23.79 -20.31
CA LEU A 268 22.72 24.73 -21.09
C LEU A 268 23.14 26.16 -20.76
N LEU A 269 23.49 26.94 -21.79
CA LEU A 269 23.82 28.36 -21.62
C LEU A 269 22.64 29.14 -21.01
N THR A 270 21.41 28.77 -21.38
CA THR A 270 20.18 29.30 -20.81
C THR A 270 19.36 28.14 -20.25
N PRO A 271 19.31 27.96 -18.91
CA PRO A 271 18.51 26.91 -18.29
C PRO A 271 17.03 27.01 -18.69
N VAL A 272 16.40 25.85 -18.90
CA VAL A 272 15.00 25.75 -19.33
C VAL A 272 14.12 25.59 -18.10
N LYS A 273 13.13 26.48 -17.93
CA LYS A 273 12.12 26.33 -16.87
C LYS A 273 11.41 25.00 -16.97
N LEU A 274 11.24 24.32 -15.84
CA LEU A 274 10.55 23.03 -15.76
C LEU A 274 9.10 23.12 -16.28
N GLN A 275 8.46 24.28 -16.13
CA GLN A 275 7.10 24.51 -16.63
C GLN A 275 7.01 24.70 -18.15
N ASN A 276 8.15 24.83 -18.85
CA ASN A 276 8.17 24.76 -20.30
C ASN A 276 8.15 23.28 -20.73
N TYR A 277 7.02 22.62 -20.49
CA TYR A 277 6.86 21.16 -20.63
C TYR A 277 7.27 20.65 -22.01
N ARG A 278 6.97 21.41 -23.08
CA ARG A 278 7.39 21.03 -24.45
C ARG A 278 8.90 21.08 -24.63
N ALA A 279 9.57 22.10 -24.08
CA ALA A 279 11.03 22.19 -24.15
C ALA A 279 11.69 21.10 -23.30
N VAL A 280 11.19 20.85 -22.08
CA VAL A 280 11.70 19.76 -21.23
C VAL A 280 11.49 18.40 -21.91
N ARG A 281 10.31 18.16 -22.49
CA ARG A 281 10.02 16.94 -23.24
C ARG A 281 10.97 16.75 -24.43
N LYS A 282 11.31 17.82 -25.15
CA LYS A 282 12.31 17.78 -26.22
C LYS A 282 13.71 17.47 -25.68
N LEU A 283 14.08 17.96 -24.49
CA LEU A 283 15.37 17.64 -23.87
C LEU A 283 15.43 16.18 -23.39
N LEU A 284 14.31 15.62 -22.93
CA LEU A 284 14.24 14.22 -22.49
C LEU A 284 14.59 13.22 -23.61
N GLU A 285 14.35 13.57 -24.88
CA GLU A 285 14.76 12.76 -26.05
C GLU A 285 16.28 12.54 -26.15
N MET A 286 17.06 13.39 -25.47
CA MET A 286 18.53 13.27 -25.43
C MET A 286 19.02 12.43 -24.24
N THR A 287 18.10 11.86 -23.44
CA THR A 287 18.46 11.04 -22.28
C THR A 287 18.62 9.57 -22.66
N THR A 288 19.48 8.88 -21.93
CA THR A 288 19.70 7.43 -22.00
C THR A 288 19.66 6.85 -20.58
N ASP A 289 19.93 5.56 -20.43
CA ASP A 289 20.06 4.96 -19.09
C ASP A 289 21.23 5.55 -18.29
N GLU A 290 22.23 6.12 -18.96
CA GLU A 290 23.44 6.70 -18.37
C GLU A 290 23.38 8.23 -18.28
N ILE A 291 22.86 8.90 -19.32
CA ILE A 291 22.79 10.36 -19.42
C ILE A 291 21.38 10.82 -19.11
N CYS A 292 21.21 11.57 -18.03
CA CYS A 292 19.94 12.08 -17.54
C CYS A 292 19.90 13.61 -17.64
N LEU A 293 18.70 14.20 -17.63
CA LEU A 293 18.55 15.63 -17.39
C LEU A 293 18.98 15.98 -15.96
N LEU A 294 19.59 17.15 -15.79
CA LEU A 294 19.95 17.68 -14.48
C LEU A 294 19.04 18.86 -14.15
N SER A 295 18.36 18.78 -13.00
CA SER A 295 17.35 19.74 -12.57
C SER A 295 17.55 20.15 -11.11
N ASP A 296 17.31 21.44 -10.85
CA ASP A 296 17.25 22.02 -9.50
C ASP A 296 15.80 22.20 -9.01
N SER A 297 14.89 21.42 -9.56
CA SER A 297 13.42 21.46 -9.40
C SER A 297 12.67 22.64 -10.03
N ASP A 298 13.36 23.70 -10.47
CA ASP A 298 12.72 24.82 -11.17
C ASP A 298 13.24 24.97 -12.61
N TYR A 299 14.51 24.64 -12.84
CA TYR A 299 15.15 24.66 -14.14
C TYR A 299 15.90 23.35 -14.44
N ILE A 300 15.79 22.93 -15.70
CA ILE A 300 16.74 22.03 -16.33
C ILE A 300 17.97 22.85 -16.71
N TYR A 301 19.13 22.51 -16.15
CA TYR A 301 20.37 23.26 -16.39
C TYR A 301 21.38 22.50 -17.24
N GLY A 302 21.19 21.21 -17.48
CA GLY A 302 22.11 20.42 -18.28
C GLY A 302 21.71 18.96 -18.44
N LEU A 303 22.64 18.18 -19.01
CA LEU A 303 22.62 16.73 -19.04
C LEU A 303 23.88 16.19 -18.38
N GLY A 304 23.76 15.05 -17.72
CA GLY A 304 24.86 14.46 -16.98
C GLY A 304 24.54 13.09 -16.45
N ASN A 305 25.51 12.52 -15.76
CA ASN A 305 25.44 11.17 -15.21
C ASN A 305 25.85 11.18 -13.73
N ILE A 306 25.58 10.05 -13.07
CA ILE A 306 26.03 9.84 -11.69
C ILE A 306 27.54 9.59 -11.68
N LYS A 307 28.23 10.21 -10.72
CA LYS A 307 29.67 10.08 -10.50
C LYS A 307 29.96 9.46 -9.13
N GLY A 308 30.80 8.42 -9.16
CA GLY A 308 31.22 7.69 -7.97
C GLY A 308 30.06 6.96 -7.29
N SER A 309 30.20 6.68 -6.00
CA SER A 309 29.16 6.08 -5.17
C SER A 309 28.40 7.17 -4.42
N TYR A 310 27.07 7.16 -4.51
CA TYR A 310 26.20 8.01 -3.71
C TYR A 310 25.98 7.39 -2.32
N GLU A 311 26.12 8.20 -1.26
CA GLU A 311 25.82 7.77 0.10
C GLU A 311 24.33 7.95 0.37
N GLN A 312 23.61 6.83 0.48
CA GLN A 312 22.15 6.83 0.68
C GLN A 312 21.68 7.66 1.88
N ARG A 313 22.47 7.79 2.95
CA ARG A 313 22.10 8.58 4.14
C ARG A 313 22.11 10.09 3.90
N ALA A 314 22.66 10.56 2.78
CA ALA A 314 22.68 11.98 2.43
C ALA A 314 21.27 12.49 2.09
N GLU A 315 20.46 11.66 1.43
CA GLU A 315 19.05 11.93 1.08
C GLU A 315 18.83 13.19 0.24
N ASP A 316 19.85 13.66 -0.48
CA ASP A 316 19.86 14.92 -1.24
C ASP A 316 19.89 14.76 -2.76
N LEU A 317 19.84 13.52 -3.26
CA LEU A 317 19.83 13.19 -4.68
C LEU A 317 18.68 12.24 -5.03
N PHE A 318 17.76 12.72 -5.87
CA PHE A 318 16.57 11.96 -6.30
C PHE A 318 16.50 11.84 -7.82
N LEU A 319 15.87 10.79 -8.31
CA LEU A 319 15.66 10.54 -9.74
C LEU A 319 14.17 10.52 -10.04
N VAL A 320 13.76 11.26 -11.07
CA VAL A 320 12.48 11.06 -11.73
C VAL A 320 12.73 10.23 -12.99
N ASN A 321 12.11 9.05 -13.05
CA ASN A 321 12.18 8.14 -14.17
C ASN A 321 10.85 8.14 -14.92
N PHE A 322 10.81 8.71 -16.12
CA PHE A 322 9.65 8.64 -17.00
C PHE A 322 9.70 7.32 -17.77
N THR A 323 8.73 6.44 -17.52
CA THR A 323 8.81 5.04 -17.94
C THR A 323 7.95 4.73 -19.15
N LYS A 324 6.73 5.26 -19.19
CA LYS A 324 5.73 5.07 -20.25
C LYS A 324 4.90 6.33 -20.41
N HIS A 325 4.07 6.37 -21.44
CA HIS A 325 3.08 7.45 -21.57
C HIS A 325 2.28 7.62 -20.26
N TYR A 326 2.28 8.86 -19.75
CA TYR A 326 1.60 9.29 -18.53
C TYR A 326 2.00 8.52 -17.26
N THR A 327 3.19 7.91 -17.25
CA THR A 327 3.70 7.12 -16.13
C THR A 327 5.12 7.55 -15.79
N TRP A 328 5.38 7.76 -14.50
CA TRP A 328 6.71 8.09 -13.99
C TRP A 328 6.91 7.59 -12.56
N GLU A 329 8.17 7.51 -12.15
CA GLU A 329 8.58 7.00 -10.84
C GLU A 329 9.49 8.02 -10.16
N LEU A 330 9.37 8.15 -8.84
CA LEU A 330 10.32 8.84 -7.98
C LEU A 330 11.22 7.79 -7.34
N LEU A 331 12.54 7.98 -7.45
CA LEU A 331 13.53 7.08 -6.85
C LEU A 331 14.51 7.85 -5.96
N HIS A 332 15.00 7.15 -4.94
CA HIS A 332 16.13 7.54 -4.11
C HIS A 332 17.04 6.34 -3.88
N ALA A 333 18.35 6.48 -4.16
CA ALA A 333 19.34 5.40 -4.01
C ALA A 333 18.87 4.05 -4.62
N ASN A 334 18.34 4.07 -5.85
CA ASN A 334 17.77 2.93 -6.58
C ASN A 334 16.48 2.31 -6.00
N HIS A 335 15.95 2.83 -4.91
CA HIS A 335 14.66 2.41 -4.39
C HIS A 335 13.58 3.30 -5.02
N VAL A 336 12.58 2.68 -5.62
CA VAL A 336 11.37 3.39 -6.04
C VAL A 336 10.61 3.77 -4.77
N MET A 337 10.31 5.06 -4.62
CA MET A 337 9.56 5.58 -3.47
C MET A 337 8.06 5.73 -3.78
N MET A 338 7.76 6.02 -5.05
CA MET A 338 6.41 6.25 -5.55
C MET A 338 6.41 6.03 -7.06
N ARG A 339 5.41 5.31 -7.55
CA ARG A 339 5.05 5.26 -8.96
C ARG A 339 3.80 6.11 -9.18
N VAL A 340 3.71 6.82 -10.29
CA VAL A 340 2.54 7.62 -10.64
C VAL A 340 2.11 7.24 -12.05
N ALA A 341 0.91 6.67 -12.19
CA ALA A 341 0.32 6.30 -13.46
C ALA A 341 -1.01 7.04 -13.65
N TYR A 342 -1.20 7.73 -14.78
CA TYR A 342 -2.43 8.47 -15.07
C TYR A 342 -2.84 9.43 -13.93
N ARG A 343 -1.84 10.13 -13.36
CA ARG A 343 -1.91 11.01 -12.18
C ARG A 343 -2.13 10.33 -10.83
N GLN A 344 -2.35 9.02 -10.75
CA GLN A 344 -2.57 8.34 -9.49
C GLN A 344 -1.25 7.81 -8.90
N PRO A 345 -0.87 8.26 -7.69
CA PRO A 345 0.25 7.70 -6.96
C PRO A 345 -0.05 6.30 -6.44
N GLU A 346 0.95 5.43 -6.50
CA GLU A 346 0.90 4.05 -6.07
C GLU A 346 2.20 3.73 -5.33
N LEU A 347 2.13 2.81 -4.37
CA LEU A 347 3.36 2.20 -3.85
C LEU A 347 4.04 1.40 -4.97
N PRO A 348 5.37 1.35 -4.97
CA PRO A 348 6.08 0.46 -5.87
C PRO A 348 5.68 -0.97 -5.53
N THR A 349 4.92 -1.58 -6.42
CA THR A 349 4.70 -3.01 -6.34
C THR A 349 6.01 -3.69 -6.71
N GLU A 350 6.49 -4.61 -5.86
CA GLU A 350 7.33 -5.66 -6.42
C GLU A 350 6.54 -6.23 -7.59
N SER A 351 7.13 -6.23 -8.78
CA SER A 351 6.46 -6.72 -9.98
C SER A 351 5.91 -8.14 -9.77
N ILE A 352 6.51 -8.86 -8.81
CA ILE A 352 6.07 -10.14 -8.28
C ILE A 352 6.34 -10.19 -6.78
N ASN A 353 5.35 -10.58 -5.96
CA ASN A 353 5.58 -10.92 -4.55
C ASN A 353 6.36 -12.24 -4.46
N LYS A 354 7.63 -12.17 -4.03
CA LYS A 354 8.51 -13.35 -3.96
C LYS A 354 7.98 -14.43 -3.03
N HIS A 355 7.50 -14.04 -1.85
CA HIS A 355 6.99 -15.00 -0.87
C HIS A 355 5.78 -15.77 -1.40
N LYS A 356 4.85 -15.07 -2.05
CA LYS A 356 3.70 -15.69 -2.73
C LYS A 356 4.15 -16.66 -3.81
N PHE A 357 5.10 -16.26 -4.66
CA PHE A 357 5.64 -17.16 -5.69
C PHE A 357 6.24 -18.43 -5.08
N GLU A 358 7.08 -18.30 -4.06
CA GLU A 358 7.71 -19.44 -3.40
C GLU A 358 6.68 -20.40 -2.79
N THR A 359 5.64 -19.86 -2.15
CA THR A 359 4.54 -20.63 -1.56
C THR A 359 3.72 -21.34 -2.64
N ASP A 360 3.31 -20.63 -3.70
CA ASP A 360 2.48 -21.21 -4.77
C ASP A 360 3.25 -22.31 -5.53
N VAL A 361 4.52 -22.09 -5.85
CA VAL A 361 5.36 -23.08 -6.55
C VAL A 361 5.54 -24.34 -5.71
N LYS A 362 5.77 -24.23 -4.40
CA LYS A 362 5.87 -25.40 -3.50
C LYS A 362 4.56 -26.19 -3.43
N ARG A 363 3.41 -25.50 -3.48
CA ARG A 363 2.09 -26.14 -3.45
C ARG A 363 1.76 -26.85 -4.76
N ILE A 364 2.17 -26.28 -5.90
CA ILE A 364 1.96 -26.88 -7.23
C ILE A 364 2.95 -28.03 -7.47
N PHE A 365 4.18 -27.92 -6.95
CA PHE A 365 5.23 -28.92 -7.09
C PHE A 365 5.75 -29.37 -5.70
N PRO A 366 5.07 -30.32 -5.03
CA PRO A 366 5.43 -30.73 -3.66
C PRO A 366 6.85 -31.27 -3.50
N GLU A 367 7.44 -31.81 -4.55
CA GLU A 367 8.80 -32.40 -4.55
C GLU A 367 9.91 -31.37 -4.85
N ILE A 368 9.57 -30.10 -5.10
CA ILE A 368 10.56 -29.09 -5.47
C ILE A 368 11.44 -28.68 -4.28
N THR A 369 12.74 -28.59 -4.50
CA THR A 369 13.69 -28.17 -3.46
C THR A 369 13.74 -26.65 -3.33
N PRO A 370 14.08 -26.08 -2.16
CA PRO A 370 14.24 -24.64 -1.99
C PRO A 370 15.22 -23.99 -2.97
N LYS A 371 16.26 -24.74 -3.38
CA LYS A 371 17.25 -24.28 -4.37
C LYS A 371 16.65 -24.15 -5.77
N GLU A 372 15.78 -25.09 -6.17
CA GLU A 372 15.09 -25.05 -7.46
C GLU A 372 14.04 -23.92 -7.50
N VAL A 373 13.32 -23.69 -6.39
CA VAL A 373 12.40 -22.55 -6.26
C VAL A 373 13.15 -21.23 -6.45
N SER A 374 14.28 -21.04 -5.76
CA SER A 374 15.10 -19.83 -5.91
C SER A 374 15.61 -19.65 -7.34
N ARG A 375 15.90 -20.75 -8.03
CA ARG A 375 16.33 -20.68 -9.42
C ARG A 375 15.19 -20.29 -10.36
N LEU A 376 14.02 -20.91 -10.21
CA LEU A 376 12.83 -20.54 -10.99
C LEU A 376 12.49 -19.07 -10.78
N TRP A 377 12.62 -18.58 -9.54
CA TRP A 377 12.45 -17.17 -9.22
C TRP A 377 13.37 -16.28 -10.05
N ASP A 378 14.68 -16.56 -10.08
CA ASP A 378 15.64 -15.77 -10.86
C ASP A 378 15.35 -15.80 -12.36
N LEU A 379 14.87 -16.94 -12.88
CA LEU A 379 14.48 -17.09 -14.29
C LEU A 379 13.22 -16.29 -14.62
N VAL A 380 12.21 -16.35 -13.75
CA VAL A 380 10.97 -15.57 -13.89
C VAL A 380 11.30 -14.07 -13.84
N LEU A 381 12.10 -13.64 -12.87
CA LEU A 381 12.53 -12.25 -12.75
C LEU A 381 13.34 -11.75 -13.96
N GLU A 382 14.05 -12.64 -14.66
CA GLU A 382 14.69 -12.27 -15.92
C GLU A 382 13.69 -12.18 -17.07
N ALA A 383 12.71 -13.09 -17.13
CA ALA A 383 11.65 -13.06 -18.13
C ALA A 383 10.79 -11.78 -18.04
N THR A 384 10.61 -11.21 -16.85
CA THR A 384 9.86 -9.97 -16.66
C THR A 384 10.56 -8.72 -17.20
N LYS A 385 11.87 -8.80 -17.48
CA LYS A 385 12.64 -7.68 -18.05
C LYS A 385 12.46 -7.54 -19.56
N GLN A 386 11.70 -8.45 -20.20
CA GLN A 386 11.43 -8.37 -21.63
C GLN A 386 10.55 -7.15 -21.96
N LYS A 387 10.86 -6.50 -23.08
CA LYS A 387 10.10 -5.32 -23.56
C LYS A 387 8.76 -5.68 -24.18
N HIS A 388 8.51 -6.96 -24.43
CA HIS A 388 7.33 -7.47 -25.10
C HIS A 388 6.66 -8.51 -24.20
N GLY A 389 5.38 -8.79 -24.44
CA GLY A 389 4.66 -9.74 -23.61
C GLY A 389 5.27 -11.14 -23.73
N THR A 390 5.60 -11.74 -22.59
CA THR A 390 6.33 -13.01 -22.48
C THR A 390 5.49 -14.02 -21.69
N MET A 391 5.63 -15.30 -22.01
CA MET A 391 5.00 -16.37 -21.24
C MET A 391 6.00 -17.47 -20.92
N VAL A 392 6.06 -17.86 -19.64
CA VAL A 392 6.86 -19.00 -19.18
C VAL A 392 5.91 -20.00 -18.53
N VAL A 393 5.94 -21.25 -18.98
CA VAL A 393 5.16 -22.36 -18.42
C VAL A 393 6.11 -23.32 -17.73
N VAL A 394 5.92 -23.50 -16.43
CA VAL A 394 6.58 -24.53 -15.64
C VAL A 394 5.62 -25.69 -15.51
N SER A 395 6.00 -26.90 -15.92
CA SER A 395 5.15 -28.09 -15.87
C SER A 395 5.94 -29.32 -15.46
N SER A 396 5.38 -30.16 -14.59
CA SER A 396 6.02 -31.45 -14.25
C SER A 396 6.04 -32.42 -15.43
N GLY A 397 5.16 -32.23 -16.42
CA GLY A 397 5.13 -32.98 -17.69
C GLY A 397 5.70 -32.21 -18.88
N ALA A 398 6.60 -31.25 -18.66
CA ALA A 398 7.12 -30.38 -19.73
C ALA A 398 7.71 -31.15 -20.93
N LYS A 399 8.33 -32.30 -20.67
CA LYS A 399 8.89 -33.16 -21.73
C LYS A 399 7.80 -33.78 -22.59
N GLU A 400 6.79 -34.40 -21.97
CA GLU A 400 5.66 -35.03 -22.66
C GLU A 400 4.87 -33.98 -23.44
N GLU A 401 4.62 -32.82 -22.81
CA GLU A 401 3.93 -31.69 -23.42
C GLU A 401 4.68 -31.11 -24.61
N SER A 402 6.01 -30.99 -24.55
CA SER A 402 6.82 -30.56 -25.69
C SER A 402 6.67 -31.47 -26.91
N ASN A 403 6.48 -32.78 -26.68
CA ASN A 403 6.25 -33.74 -27.74
C ASN A 403 4.81 -33.67 -28.28
N ARG A 404 3.82 -33.47 -27.40
CA ARG A 404 2.41 -33.32 -27.79
C ARG A 404 2.20 -32.07 -28.65
N LEU A 405 2.81 -30.95 -28.25
CA LEU A 405 2.72 -29.64 -28.91
C LEU A 405 3.81 -29.41 -29.97
N LYS A 406 4.53 -30.46 -30.41
CA LYS A 406 5.71 -30.33 -31.28
C LYS A 406 5.47 -29.60 -32.62
N ASN A 407 4.24 -29.60 -33.11
CA ASN A 407 3.87 -28.94 -34.38
C ASN A 407 3.46 -27.47 -34.17
N GLN A 408 3.33 -27.05 -32.91
CA GLN A 408 2.95 -25.71 -32.47
C GLN A 408 4.05 -25.08 -31.59
N ALA A 409 5.27 -25.62 -31.65
CA ALA A 409 6.40 -25.21 -30.86
C ALA A 409 7.72 -25.50 -31.57
N THR A 410 8.79 -24.82 -31.18
CA THR A 410 10.15 -25.23 -31.52
C THR A 410 10.67 -26.13 -30.40
N VAL A 411 10.61 -27.45 -30.61
CA VAL A 411 11.15 -28.44 -29.66
C VAL A 411 12.68 -28.39 -29.73
N ILE A 412 13.31 -28.26 -28.56
CA ILE A 412 14.77 -28.20 -28.44
C ILE A 412 15.30 -29.44 -27.73
N LYS A 413 16.60 -29.69 -27.88
CA LYS A 413 17.26 -30.64 -26.99
C LYS A 413 17.20 -30.08 -25.56
N PRO A 414 16.82 -30.88 -24.55
CA PRO A 414 16.70 -30.39 -23.18
C PRO A 414 17.98 -29.70 -22.72
N VAL A 415 17.83 -28.49 -22.21
CA VAL A 415 18.92 -27.66 -21.71
C VAL A 415 18.52 -26.96 -20.43
N GLU A 416 19.43 -26.98 -19.48
CA GLU A 416 19.30 -26.28 -18.22
C GLU A 416 19.38 -24.76 -18.46
N ILE A 417 18.34 -24.01 -18.11
CA ILE A 417 18.26 -22.59 -18.43
C ILE A 417 19.00 -21.75 -17.39
N THR A 418 19.76 -20.75 -17.88
CA THR A 418 20.32 -19.64 -17.10
C THR A 418 19.58 -18.35 -17.44
N THR A 419 19.77 -17.29 -16.67
CA THR A 419 19.19 -15.97 -16.95
C THR A 419 19.60 -15.45 -18.34
N GLN A 420 20.85 -15.66 -18.78
CA GLN A 420 21.27 -15.27 -20.12
C GLN A 420 20.52 -16.01 -21.22
N ILE A 421 20.29 -17.32 -21.05
CA ILE A 421 19.52 -18.11 -22.03
C ILE A 421 18.05 -17.68 -22.01
N MET A 422 17.48 -17.47 -20.81
CA MET A 422 16.10 -17.02 -20.64
C MET A 422 15.84 -15.74 -21.44
N LYS A 423 16.76 -14.78 -21.37
CA LYS A 423 16.68 -13.52 -22.13
C LYS A 423 16.60 -13.71 -23.64
N VAL A 424 17.27 -14.72 -24.18
CA VAL A 424 17.29 -15.01 -25.62
C VAL A 424 16.01 -15.73 -26.05
N ILE A 425 15.60 -16.76 -25.29
CA ILE A 425 14.48 -17.62 -25.69
C ILE A 425 13.10 -16.97 -25.48
N THR A 426 13.01 -15.97 -24.60
CA THR A 426 11.78 -15.19 -24.37
C THR A 426 11.60 -14.03 -25.34
N ALA A 427 12.54 -13.82 -26.27
CA ALA A 427 12.47 -12.76 -27.28
C ALA A 427 11.55 -13.08 -28.47
N ILE A 428 11.04 -14.31 -28.56
CA ILE A 428 10.11 -14.76 -29.61
C ILE A 428 8.68 -14.88 -29.07
N ASP A 429 7.71 -14.83 -29.97
CA ASP A 429 6.29 -15.06 -29.62
C ASP A 429 6.03 -16.49 -29.17
N GLY A 430 5.07 -16.65 -28.26
CA GLY A 430 4.67 -17.93 -27.67
C GLY A 430 5.23 -18.13 -26.26
N ALA A 431 5.06 -19.33 -25.72
CA ALA A 431 5.51 -19.69 -24.38
C ALA A 431 6.85 -20.43 -24.41
N VAL A 432 7.61 -20.26 -23.33
CA VAL A 432 8.76 -21.13 -23.01
C VAL A 432 8.27 -22.23 -22.08
N LEU A 433 8.52 -23.50 -22.43
CA LEU A 433 8.07 -24.66 -21.65
C LEU A 433 9.26 -25.31 -20.92
N ILE A 434 9.25 -25.20 -19.60
CA ILE A 434 10.29 -25.71 -18.70
C ILE A 434 9.71 -26.66 -17.64
N ASP A 435 10.55 -27.51 -17.05
CA ASP A 435 10.19 -28.30 -15.87
C ASP A 435 10.55 -27.59 -14.55
N SER A 436 10.12 -28.18 -13.42
CA SER A 436 10.40 -27.67 -12.06
C SER A 436 11.90 -27.60 -11.72
N THR A 437 12.75 -28.32 -12.45
CA THR A 437 14.21 -28.31 -12.30
C THR A 437 14.91 -27.29 -13.21
N SER A 438 14.13 -26.47 -13.94
CA SER A 438 14.60 -25.44 -14.88
C SER A 438 15.22 -25.97 -16.18
N ASN A 439 14.87 -27.18 -16.61
CA ASN A 439 15.21 -27.66 -17.96
C ASN A 439 14.14 -27.21 -18.96
N CYS A 440 14.56 -26.63 -20.07
CA CYS A 440 13.66 -26.24 -21.17
C CYS A 440 13.58 -27.31 -22.24
N TYR A 441 12.36 -27.58 -22.69
CA TYR A 441 12.07 -28.60 -23.71
C TYR A 441 11.54 -27.99 -25.01
N ALA A 442 10.87 -26.83 -24.95
CA ALA A 442 10.38 -26.14 -26.13
C ALA A 442 10.28 -24.63 -25.93
N VAL A 443 10.42 -23.89 -27.03
CA VAL A 443 10.29 -22.42 -27.09
C VAL A 443 9.30 -22.03 -28.17
N GLY A 444 8.67 -20.86 -28.01
CA GLY A 444 7.64 -20.37 -28.94
C GLY A 444 6.42 -21.28 -29.00
N VAL A 445 6.04 -21.87 -27.86
CA VAL A 445 4.94 -22.82 -27.74
C VAL A 445 3.61 -22.08 -27.82
N ILE A 446 2.74 -22.47 -28.75
CA ILE A 446 1.36 -22.01 -28.79
C ILE A 446 0.54 -22.96 -27.91
N LEU A 447 0.16 -22.48 -26.73
CA LEU A 447 -0.63 -23.26 -25.79
C LEU A 447 -2.06 -23.48 -26.32
N ASP A 448 -2.53 -24.71 -26.22
CA ASP A 448 -3.92 -25.10 -26.44
C ASP A 448 -4.71 -25.13 -25.13
N GLY A 449 -5.98 -25.51 -25.21
CA GLY A 449 -6.87 -25.65 -24.06
C GLY A 449 -8.33 -25.41 -24.42
N LEU A 450 -9.24 -25.93 -23.58
CA LEU A 450 -10.68 -25.73 -23.75
C LEU A 450 -11.09 -24.34 -23.25
N ALA A 451 -12.23 -23.84 -23.72
CA ALA A 451 -12.78 -22.60 -23.19
C ALA A 451 -13.03 -22.73 -21.67
N SER A 452 -12.74 -21.65 -20.95
CA SER A 452 -12.83 -21.58 -19.49
C SER A 452 -13.72 -20.42 -19.08
N ASP A 453 -14.55 -20.63 -18.06
CA ASP A 453 -15.37 -19.58 -17.44
C ASP A 453 -14.52 -18.57 -16.64
N LYS A 454 -13.24 -18.89 -16.38
CA LYS A 454 -12.27 -17.96 -15.77
C LYS A 454 -11.60 -17.04 -16.79
N GLY A 455 -11.85 -17.24 -18.08
CA GLY A 455 -11.38 -16.34 -19.13
C GLY A 455 -11.96 -14.93 -18.96
N SER A 456 -11.23 -13.92 -19.44
CA SER A 456 -11.66 -12.52 -19.37
C SER A 456 -11.49 -11.84 -20.73
N SER A 457 -12.59 -11.27 -21.25
CA SER A 457 -12.59 -10.46 -22.48
C SER A 457 -11.83 -9.14 -22.32
N ALA A 458 -11.59 -8.70 -21.08
CA ALA A 458 -10.78 -7.53 -20.78
C ALA A 458 -9.26 -7.81 -20.82
N ARG A 459 -8.85 -9.08 -20.87
CA ARG A 459 -7.44 -9.51 -20.89
C ARG A 459 -7.03 -10.03 -22.27
N GLY A 460 -5.74 -9.96 -22.57
CA GLY A 460 -5.18 -10.35 -23.86
C GLY A 460 -5.16 -11.85 -24.14
N ALA A 461 -4.82 -12.22 -25.39
CA ALA A 461 -4.78 -13.60 -25.84
C ALA A 461 -3.81 -14.49 -25.03
N ARG A 462 -2.64 -13.96 -24.64
CA ARG A 462 -1.65 -14.69 -23.82
C ARG A 462 -2.26 -15.13 -22.48
N TYR A 463 -2.85 -14.19 -21.73
CA TYR A 463 -3.50 -14.47 -20.46
C TYR A 463 -4.60 -15.54 -20.59
N ASN A 464 -5.49 -15.37 -21.57
CA ASN A 464 -6.57 -16.33 -21.79
C ASN A 464 -6.06 -17.70 -22.28
N SER A 465 -4.97 -17.77 -23.04
CA SER A 465 -4.34 -19.06 -23.39
C SER A 465 -3.72 -19.74 -22.19
N ALA A 466 -3.07 -19.00 -21.28
CA ALA A 466 -2.52 -19.55 -20.06
C ALA A 466 -3.60 -20.19 -19.17
N ILE A 467 -4.74 -19.52 -18.97
CA ILE A 467 -5.88 -20.08 -18.20
C ILE A 467 -6.36 -21.39 -18.80
N ARG A 468 -6.66 -21.39 -20.10
CA ARG A 468 -7.20 -22.56 -20.80
C ARG A 468 -6.24 -23.74 -20.73
N TYR A 469 -4.95 -23.48 -20.91
CA TYR A 469 -3.92 -24.51 -20.85
C TYR A 469 -3.80 -25.10 -19.44
N VAL A 470 -3.64 -24.25 -18.43
CA VAL A 470 -3.43 -24.69 -17.04
C VAL A 470 -4.63 -25.47 -16.51
N GLU A 471 -5.85 -25.04 -16.81
CA GLU A 471 -7.07 -25.75 -16.34
C GLU A 471 -7.28 -27.11 -17.01
N THR A 472 -6.81 -27.28 -18.25
CA THR A 472 -7.00 -28.54 -19.00
C THR A 472 -5.75 -29.42 -19.00
N SER A 473 -4.65 -28.95 -18.41
CA SER A 473 -3.42 -29.70 -18.26
C SER A 473 -3.64 -30.93 -17.38
N GLN A 474 -3.07 -32.06 -17.80
CA GLN A 474 -3.03 -33.28 -17.00
C GLN A 474 -1.89 -33.28 -15.97
N TYR A 475 -0.99 -32.30 -16.07
CA TYR A 475 0.18 -32.15 -15.22
C TYR A 475 0.04 -30.92 -14.33
N PRO A 476 0.49 -31.00 -13.06
CA PRO A 476 0.75 -29.82 -12.26
C PRO A 476 1.60 -28.81 -13.03
N CYS A 477 1.07 -27.61 -13.21
CA CYS A 477 1.74 -26.56 -13.95
C CYS A 477 1.35 -25.17 -13.47
N ILE A 478 2.23 -24.22 -13.75
CA ILE A 478 2.03 -22.79 -13.54
C ILE A 478 2.50 -22.05 -14.78
N ALA A 479 1.68 -21.14 -15.28
CA ALA A 479 2.03 -20.20 -16.33
C ALA A 479 2.25 -18.82 -15.72
N ILE A 480 3.40 -18.24 -16.03
CA ILE A 480 3.75 -16.86 -15.71
C ILE A 480 3.53 -16.05 -16.98
N VAL A 481 2.60 -15.11 -16.93
CA VAL A 481 2.24 -14.24 -18.05
C VAL A 481 2.74 -12.84 -17.76
N VAL A 482 3.70 -12.37 -18.55
CA VAL A 482 4.19 -11.00 -18.53
C VAL A 482 3.49 -10.24 -19.65
N SER A 483 2.77 -9.19 -19.31
CA SER A 483 2.09 -8.32 -20.26
C SER A 483 3.02 -7.23 -20.78
N GLU A 484 2.70 -6.67 -21.95
CA GLU A 484 3.42 -5.53 -22.55
C GLU A 484 3.30 -4.27 -21.68
N ASP A 485 2.20 -4.14 -20.94
CA ASP A 485 2.00 -3.07 -19.96
C ASP A 485 2.81 -3.26 -18.66
N GLY A 486 3.52 -4.38 -18.51
CA GLY A 486 4.37 -4.70 -17.36
C GLY A 486 3.63 -5.42 -16.22
N SER A 487 2.34 -5.68 -16.37
CA SER A 487 1.62 -6.55 -15.43
C SER A 487 2.11 -8.00 -15.52
N ILE A 488 2.15 -8.69 -14.39
CA ILE A 488 2.58 -10.08 -14.30
C ILE A 488 1.51 -10.88 -13.60
N ASP A 489 1.05 -11.94 -14.25
CA ASP A 489 0.06 -12.87 -13.69
C ASP A 489 0.65 -14.26 -13.50
N PHE A 490 0.28 -14.89 -12.39
CA PHE A 490 0.47 -16.31 -12.14
C PHE A 490 -0.83 -17.04 -12.41
N VAL A 491 -0.77 -18.11 -13.19
CA VAL A 491 -1.92 -18.96 -13.51
C VAL A 491 -1.54 -20.40 -13.16
N PRO A 492 -2.17 -21.03 -12.14
CA PRO A 492 -3.28 -20.51 -11.35
C PRO A 492 -2.81 -19.43 -10.35
N ASN A 493 -3.67 -18.46 -10.05
CA ASN A 493 -3.44 -17.51 -8.97
C ASN A 493 -4.05 -18.08 -7.68
N LEU A 494 -3.25 -18.83 -6.91
CA LEU A 494 -3.74 -19.48 -5.70
C LEU A 494 -4.02 -18.43 -4.60
N MET A 495 -5.08 -18.65 -3.82
CA MET A 495 -5.31 -17.87 -2.61
C MET A 495 -4.16 -18.10 -1.60
N PRO A 496 -3.78 -17.07 -0.81
CA PRO A 496 -2.77 -17.19 0.25
C PRO A 496 -3.04 -18.33 1.23
N GLN A 497 -2.00 -18.84 1.91
CA GLN A 497 -2.22 -19.72 3.05
C GLN A 497 -2.59 -18.88 4.28
N ILE A 498 -3.54 -19.37 5.09
CA ILE A 498 -3.92 -18.72 6.35
C ILE A 498 -3.81 -19.69 7.52
N PRO A 499 -3.67 -19.19 8.75
CA PRO A 499 -3.80 -20.03 9.92
C PRO A 499 -5.21 -20.65 10.02
N ARG A 500 -5.31 -21.96 10.26
CA ARG A 500 -6.58 -22.66 10.52
C ARG A 500 -7.18 -22.21 11.84
N SER A 501 -6.34 -21.92 12.84
CA SER A 501 -6.76 -21.37 14.13
C SER A 501 -7.61 -20.11 13.99
N SER A 502 -7.24 -19.18 13.09
CA SER A 502 -7.99 -17.93 12.87
C SER A 502 -9.45 -18.16 12.49
N ILE A 503 -9.73 -19.15 11.63
CA ILE A 503 -11.11 -19.51 11.26
C ILE A 503 -11.83 -20.18 12.43
N MET A 504 -11.16 -21.08 13.14
CA MET A 504 -11.73 -21.79 14.28
C MET A 504 -12.05 -20.85 15.45
N GLU A 505 -11.20 -19.86 15.71
CA GLU A 505 -11.43 -18.82 16.71
C GLU A 505 -12.64 -17.96 16.36
N ALA A 506 -12.82 -17.58 15.10
CA ALA A 506 -14.01 -16.85 14.65
C ALA A 506 -15.30 -17.68 14.84
N ILE A 507 -15.25 -18.98 14.52
CA ILE A 507 -16.38 -19.90 14.77
C ILE A 507 -16.67 -20.00 16.28
N GLU A 508 -15.63 -20.08 17.12
CA GLU A 508 -15.78 -20.14 18.57
C GLU A 508 -16.33 -18.84 19.15
N GLN A 509 -15.93 -17.68 18.64
CA GLN A 509 -16.53 -16.39 18.99
C GLN A 509 -18.02 -16.36 18.64
N LEU A 510 -18.41 -16.92 17.48
CA LEU A 510 -19.81 -17.03 17.09
C LEU A 510 -20.61 -17.95 18.02
N ARG A 511 -19.99 -19.06 18.50
CA ARG A 511 -20.59 -19.93 19.52
C ARG A 511 -20.79 -19.21 20.84
N LYS A 512 -19.80 -18.45 21.31
CA LYS A 512 -19.92 -17.66 22.55
C LYS A 512 -21.01 -16.59 22.46
N LEU A 513 -21.13 -15.92 21.31
CA LEU A 513 -22.18 -14.92 21.07
C LEU A 513 -23.59 -15.54 21.09
N LYS A 514 -23.74 -16.79 20.64
CA LYS A 514 -25.00 -17.52 20.75
C LYS A 514 -25.43 -17.73 22.22
N ASP A 515 -24.48 -18.03 23.10
CA ASP A 515 -24.75 -18.33 24.50
C ASP A 515 -24.83 -17.07 25.38
N ASP A 516 -24.52 -15.89 24.83
CA ASP A 516 -24.58 -14.62 25.54
C ASP A 516 -26.03 -14.13 25.67
N LYS A 517 -26.42 -13.79 26.92
CA LYS A 517 -27.76 -13.25 27.21
C LYS A 517 -27.94 -11.83 26.69
N ASN A 518 -26.85 -11.07 26.55
CA ASN A 518 -26.85 -9.71 26.01
C ASN A 518 -26.08 -9.72 24.68
N LEU A 519 -26.76 -10.02 23.59
CA LEU A 519 -26.13 -10.13 22.27
C LEU A 519 -25.50 -8.81 21.81
N ASP A 520 -24.19 -8.81 21.66
CA ASP A 520 -23.41 -7.73 21.05
C ASP A 520 -23.43 -7.87 19.51
N TRP A 521 -24.31 -7.10 18.87
CA TRP A 521 -24.46 -7.09 17.41
C TRP A 521 -23.23 -6.56 16.67
N LYS A 522 -22.42 -5.69 17.29
CA LYS A 522 -21.20 -5.15 16.68
C LYS A 522 -20.17 -6.26 16.57
N LYS A 523 -20.00 -7.07 17.62
CA LYS A 523 -19.15 -8.27 17.60
C LYS A 523 -19.67 -9.30 16.61
N PHE A 524 -20.98 -9.58 16.59
CA PHE A 524 -21.57 -10.50 15.62
C PHE A 524 -21.26 -10.09 14.17
N ASN A 525 -21.55 -8.83 13.80
CA ASN A 525 -21.29 -8.33 12.45
C ASN A 525 -19.80 -8.35 12.10
N LYS A 526 -18.91 -8.06 13.06
CA LYS A 526 -17.46 -8.14 12.88
C LYS A 526 -17.00 -9.58 12.57
N VAL A 527 -17.53 -10.57 13.30
CA VAL A 527 -17.22 -11.99 13.09
C VAL A 527 -17.75 -12.48 11.74
N ILE A 528 -19.00 -12.14 11.39
CA ILE A 528 -19.59 -12.53 10.11
C ILE A 528 -18.90 -11.85 8.93
N ASP A 529 -18.53 -10.57 9.04
CA ASP A 529 -17.75 -9.85 8.03
C ASP A 529 -16.37 -10.50 7.82
N PHE A 530 -15.69 -10.89 8.91
CA PHE A 530 -14.45 -11.65 8.83
C PHE A 530 -14.63 -12.98 8.09
N LEU A 531 -15.63 -13.78 8.46
CA LEU A 531 -15.93 -15.07 7.82
C LEU A 531 -16.34 -14.89 6.34
N SER A 532 -17.04 -13.82 6.00
CA SER A 532 -17.42 -13.47 4.62
C SER A 532 -16.19 -13.18 3.76
N LYS A 533 -15.24 -12.40 4.27
CA LYS A 533 -13.96 -12.15 3.59
C LYS A 533 -13.11 -13.41 3.43
N HIS A 534 -13.31 -14.40 4.30
CA HIS A 534 -12.59 -15.67 4.28
C HIS A 534 -13.42 -16.84 3.75
N GLN A 535 -14.52 -16.59 3.02
CA GLN A 535 -15.44 -17.63 2.55
C GLN A 535 -14.72 -18.73 1.75
N PHE A 536 -13.70 -18.38 0.97
CA PHE A 536 -12.89 -19.34 0.22
C PHE A 536 -12.33 -20.47 1.11
N TYR A 537 -11.96 -20.16 2.35
CA TYR A 537 -11.31 -21.10 3.27
C TYR A 537 -12.29 -21.96 4.08
N LEU A 538 -13.60 -21.77 3.91
CA LEU A 538 -14.60 -22.48 4.69
C LEU A 538 -14.87 -23.87 4.11
N GLN A 539 -14.49 -24.90 4.87
CA GLN A 539 -14.81 -26.29 4.53
C GLN A 539 -16.32 -26.55 4.67
N PRO A 540 -16.88 -27.59 3.99
CA PRO A 540 -18.32 -27.88 4.03
C PRO A 540 -18.91 -27.97 5.45
N GLU A 541 -18.19 -28.59 6.40
CA GLU A 541 -18.62 -28.71 7.80
C GLU A 541 -18.63 -27.35 8.52
N MET A 542 -17.67 -26.48 8.21
CA MET A 542 -17.59 -25.12 8.75
C MET A 542 -18.75 -24.27 8.25
N CYS A 543 -19.05 -24.31 6.94
CA CYS A 543 -20.18 -23.60 6.35
C CYS A 543 -21.51 -23.99 7.02
N ASN A 544 -21.75 -25.28 7.21
CA ASN A 544 -22.95 -25.78 7.89
C ASN A 544 -23.04 -25.26 9.33
N THR A 545 -21.92 -25.31 10.06
CA THR A 545 -21.84 -24.83 11.44
C THR A 545 -22.12 -23.33 11.53
N ILE A 546 -21.45 -22.53 10.70
CA ILE A 546 -21.62 -21.07 10.67
C ILE A 546 -23.04 -20.69 10.29
N ASN A 547 -23.62 -21.32 9.27
CA ASN A 547 -24.99 -21.04 8.84
C ASN A 547 -26.02 -21.38 9.95
N SER A 548 -25.82 -22.49 10.69
CA SER A 548 -26.67 -22.84 11.84
C SER A 548 -26.55 -21.79 12.95
N LEU A 549 -25.32 -21.47 13.37
CA LEU A 549 -25.06 -20.48 14.41
C LEU A 549 -25.61 -19.10 14.05
N LYS A 550 -25.41 -18.67 12.79
CA LYS A 550 -25.93 -17.39 12.26
C LYS A 550 -27.45 -17.30 12.42
N ARG A 551 -28.18 -18.33 11.97
CA ARG A 551 -29.66 -18.37 12.07
C ARG A 551 -30.13 -18.36 13.52
N GLU A 552 -29.45 -19.08 14.41
CA GLU A 552 -29.80 -19.15 15.83
C GLU A 552 -29.58 -17.80 16.55
N VAL A 553 -28.46 -17.12 16.27
CA VAL A 553 -28.17 -15.78 16.80
C VAL A 553 -29.20 -14.75 16.29
N GLN A 554 -29.50 -14.76 14.98
CA GLN A 554 -30.50 -13.87 14.38
C GLN A 554 -31.90 -14.10 14.98
N ALA A 555 -32.31 -15.35 15.18
CA ALA A 555 -33.60 -15.70 15.79
C ALA A 555 -33.72 -15.28 17.27
N THR A 556 -32.59 -15.20 17.98
CA THR A 556 -32.52 -14.67 19.35
C THR A 556 -32.68 -13.15 19.35
N GLY A 557 -32.11 -12.49 18.33
CA GLY A 557 -32.20 -11.06 18.06
C GLY A 557 -33.62 -10.55 17.75
N GLU A 558 -34.39 -11.28 16.94
CA GLU A 558 -35.78 -10.94 16.61
C GLU A 558 -36.70 -10.86 17.84
N ARG A 559 -36.34 -11.56 18.93
CA ARG A 559 -37.10 -11.54 20.20
C ARG A 559 -36.86 -10.28 21.04
N VAL A 560 -35.82 -9.50 20.74
CA VAL A 560 -35.37 -8.34 21.56
C VAL A 560 -35.91 -6.99 21.04
N GLY A 561 -36.57 -6.98 19.88
CA GLY A 561 -37.42 -5.86 19.42
C GLY A 561 -37.06 -5.28 18.04
N PRO A 562 -38.03 -4.64 17.34
CA PRO A 562 -37.99 -4.38 15.89
C PRO A 562 -37.20 -3.13 15.42
N MET A 563 -36.29 -2.56 16.23
CA MET A 563 -35.60 -1.30 15.92
C MET A 563 -34.08 -1.42 15.65
N ALA A 564 -33.50 -2.62 15.62
CA ALA A 564 -32.11 -2.81 15.20
C ALA A 564 -32.05 -3.05 13.68
N ILE A 565 -31.30 -2.22 12.94
CA ILE A 565 -30.96 -2.49 11.54
C ILE A 565 -30.11 -3.75 11.50
N GLN A 566 -30.67 -4.86 11.01
CA GLN A 566 -29.95 -6.11 10.83
C GLN A 566 -29.36 -6.15 9.43
N ILE A 567 -28.07 -6.45 9.33
CA ILE A 567 -27.42 -6.72 8.05
C ILE A 567 -27.77 -8.17 7.68
N ASP A 568 -28.44 -8.33 6.54
CA ASP A 568 -28.72 -9.66 6.01
C ASP A 568 -27.47 -10.17 5.28
N TYR A 569 -26.91 -11.27 5.78
CA TYR A 569 -25.74 -11.93 5.19
C TYR A 569 -26.19 -13.21 4.49
N PRO A 570 -25.78 -13.45 3.23
CA PRO A 570 -26.10 -14.69 2.54
C PRO A 570 -25.54 -15.91 3.28
N ASP A 571 -26.09 -17.09 3.01
CA ASP A 571 -25.55 -18.34 3.53
C ASP A 571 -24.20 -18.65 2.89
N PHE A 572 -23.28 -19.13 3.70
CA PHE A 572 -21.94 -19.53 3.27
C PHE A 572 -22.03 -20.84 2.48
N SER A 573 -21.39 -20.86 1.31
CA SER A 573 -21.21 -22.05 0.48
C SER A 573 -19.74 -22.42 0.37
N PRO A 574 -19.38 -23.73 0.42
CA PRO A 574 -18.00 -24.17 0.25
C PRO A 574 -17.53 -23.93 -1.19
N ASN A 575 -16.25 -23.62 -1.34
CA ASN A 575 -15.61 -23.49 -2.65
C ASN A 575 -15.00 -24.85 -3.08
N PRO A 576 -15.27 -25.36 -4.29
CA PRO A 576 -14.73 -26.66 -4.74
C PRO A 576 -13.20 -26.68 -4.89
N GLU A 577 -12.55 -25.52 -5.06
CA GLU A 577 -11.09 -25.43 -5.17
C GLU A 577 -10.39 -25.45 -3.80
N MET A 578 -11.14 -25.26 -2.72
CA MET A 578 -10.60 -25.24 -1.36
C MET A 578 -10.19 -26.64 -0.90
N ASN A 579 -9.00 -26.75 -0.30
CA ASN A 579 -8.45 -27.97 0.27
C ASN A 579 -7.45 -27.65 1.40
N GLU A 580 -6.94 -28.67 2.10
CA GLU A 580 -6.05 -28.51 3.27
C GLU A 580 -4.75 -27.75 2.97
N SER A 581 -4.28 -27.71 1.71
CA SER A 581 -3.04 -26.97 1.35
C SER A 581 -3.15 -25.44 1.50
N TYR A 582 -4.35 -24.91 1.71
CA TYR A 582 -4.57 -23.48 1.96
C TYR A 582 -4.47 -23.10 3.44
N PHE A 583 -4.30 -24.09 4.33
CA PHE A 583 -3.96 -23.84 5.72
C PHE A 583 -2.46 -23.94 5.94
N LEU A 584 -1.96 -23.21 6.94
CA LEU A 584 -0.59 -23.37 7.44
C LEU A 584 -0.50 -24.62 8.33
N ASP A 585 0.67 -25.27 8.34
CA ASP A 585 0.99 -26.33 9.29
C ASP A 585 1.28 -25.68 10.65
N GLU A 586 0.30 -25.75 11.56
CA GLU A 586 0.33 -25.17 12.93
C GLU A 586 0.56 -26.22 14.03
#